data_AF-A0A2H0S6M2-F1
#
_entry.id   AF-A0A2H0S6M2-F1
#
_cell.length_a   1.000
_cell.length_b   1.000
_cell.length_c   1.000
_cell.angle_alpha   90.00
_cell.angle_beta   90.00
_cell.angle_gamma   90.00
#
_symmetry.space_group_name_H-M   'P 1'
#
loop_
_entity.id
_entity.type
_entity.pdbx_description
1 polymer ?
#
loop_
_entity_poly.entity_id
_entity_poly.type
_entity_poly.pdbx_seq_one_letter_code
_entity_poly.pdbx_strand_id
1 'polypeptide(L)'
;NVPITIKGSINNSGVDATAPTQNGTFLNSIELSLTNPAGGSPTWTLLSDVLQLSPDQTPLDIGERDRTIQDLIWGSQRDSVSSGTYWLRVCADAKGAIPEKNEINNCSSSLEVVISRFPDLVVSKAPVPVQAGELTQGAVYTFTGDIQNAGQTSIVSPDSFNSRFL
;
A
#
# COMPACT_ATOMS: atom_id res chain seq x y z
N ASN A 1 -8.31 1.37 8.65
CA ASN A 1 -7.38 1.17 7.52
C ASN A 1 -6.17 0.43 8.02
N VAL A 2 -5.92 -0.78 7.53
CA VAL A 2 -4.62 -1.44 7.74
C VAL A 2 -3.63 -0.76 6.79
N PRO A 3 -2.53 -0.18 7.28
CA PRO A 3 -1.55 0.47 6.42
C PRO A 3 -0.78 -0.55 5.58
N ILE A 4 -0.24 -0.11 4.46
CA ILE A 4 0.65 -0.91 3.61
C ILE A 4 2.08 -0.60 4.00
N THR A 5 2.86 -1.61 4.35
CA THR A 5 4.30 -1.46 4.61
C THR A 5 5.06 -1.74 3.32
N ILE A 6 5.79 -0.75 2.81
CA ILE A 6 6.70 -0.88 1.68
C ILE A 6 8.11 -1.11 2.23
N LYS A 7 8.75 -2.18 1.74
CA LYS A 7 10.11 -2.59 2.09
C LYS A 7 10.93 -2.74 0.82
N GLY A 8 12.25 -2.69 0.96
CA GLY A 8 13.15 -2.92 -0.14
C GLY A 8 14.62 -2.85 0.25
N SER A 9 15.46 -2.84 -0.76
CA SER A 9 16.90 -2.67 -0.64
C SER A 9 17.44 -1.78 -1.77
N ILE A 10 18.61 -1.21 -1.54
CA ILE A 10 19.37 -0.46 -2.54
C ILE A 10 20.68 -1.21 -2.83
N ASN A 11 21.08 -1.22 -4.10
CA ASN A 11 22.26 -1.91 -4.61
C ASN A 11 23.14 -0.94 -5.38
N ASN A 12 24.47 -1.03 -5.24
CA ASN A 12 25.39 -0.35 -6.15
C ASN A 12 25.95 -1.37 -7.15
N SER A 13 25.33 -1.42 -8.33
CA SER A 13 25.78 -2.27 -9.45
C SER A 13 26.73 -1.53 -10.42
N GLY A 14 27.22 -0.35 -10.01
CA GLY A 14 28.15 0.45 -10.80
C GLY A 14 29.57 -0.09 -10.78
N VAL A 15 30.49 0.72 -11.32
CA VAL A 15 31.93 0.42 -11.40
C VAL A 15 32.76 1.20 -10.38
N ASP A 16 32.11 1.97 -9.51
CA ASP A 16 32.75 2.74 -8.44
C ASP A 16 31.77 2.87 -7.26
N ALA A 17 32.27 3.20 -6.07
CA ALA A 17 31.43 3.53 -4.93
C ALA A 17 30.57 4.76 -5.25
N THR A 18 29.39 4.86 -4.65
CA THR A 18 28.60 6.10 -4.71
C THR A 18 29.48 7.23 -4.16
N ALA A 19 29.58 8.35 -4.89
CA ALA A 19 30.55 9.41 -4.61
C ALA A 19 30.60 9.79 -3.12
N PRO A 20 31.78 10.14 -2.57
CA PRO A 20 31.94 10.54 -1.18
C PRO A 20 31.38 11.95 -0.99
N THR A 21 30.05 12.10 -1.08
CA THR A 21 29.42 13.12 -0.25
C THR A 21 29.73 12.77 1.19
N GLN A 22 29.91 13.78 2.03
CA GLN A 22 30.08 13.63 3.46
C GLN A 22 28.91 12.77 3.97
N ASN A 23 29.19 11.47 4.16
CA ASN A 23 28.30 10.38 4.62
C ASN A 23 27.64 9.45 3.59
N GLY A 24 27.85 9.49 2.27
CA GLY A 24 27.18 8.50 1.39
C GLY A 24 25.64 8.46 1.53
N THR A 25 25.06 9.51 2.12
CA THR A 25 23.64 9.66 2.42
C THR A 25 23.02 10.58 1.39
N PHE A 26 22.86 10.11 0.16
CA PHE A 26 21.91 10.79 -0.71
C PHE A 26 20.51 10.33 -0.34
N LEU A 27 19.61 11.30 -0.27
CA LEU A 27 18.23 10.98 0.00
C LEU A 27 17.61 10.35 -1.22
N ASN A 28 16.73 9.39 -0.99
CA ASN A 28 16.00 8.75 -2.07
C ASN A 28 14.51 9.01 -1.86
N SER A 29 13.74 8.95 -2.94
CA SER A 29 12.28 9.09 -2.88
C SER A 29 11.61 7.85 -3.45
N ILE A 30 10.43 7.56 -2.90
CA ILE A 30 9.43 6.74 -3.58
C ILE A 30 8.38 7.72 -4.08
N GLU A 31 8.13 7.67 -5.38
CA GLU A 31 7.16 8.52 -6.04
C GLU A 31 6.02 7.67 -6.58
N LEU A 32 4.82 8.22 -6.54
CA LEU A 32 3.62 7.60 -7.08
C LEU A 32 3.06 8.43 -8.23
N SER A 33 2.38 7.75 -9.14
CA SER A 33 1.53 8.33 -10.17
C SER A 33 0.19 7.59 -10.19
N LEU A 34 -0.88 8.30 -10.58
CA LEU A 34 -2.21 7.74 -10.88
C LEU A 34 -2.41 7.51 -12.40
N THR A 35 -1.39 7.80 -13.21
CA THR A 35 -1.41 7.65 -14.67
C THR A 35 -0.40 6.59 -15.08
N ASN A 36 -0.83 5.68 -15.96
CA ASN A 36 0.04 4.67 -16.57
C ASN A 36 1.17 5.31 -17.41
N PRO A 37 2.44 5.10 -17.06
CA PRO A 37 3.57 5.65 -17.81
C PRO A 37 3.70 5.12 -19.25
N ALA A 38 3.15 3.93 -19.55
CA ALA A 38 3.22 3.34 -20.89
C ALA A 38 2.26 4.01 -21.89
N GLY A 39 1.22 4.69 -21.41
CA GLY A 39 0.15 5.24 -22.24
C GLY A 39 -0.06 6.75 -22.10
N GLY A 40 0.76 7.44 -21.31
CA GLY A 40 0.60 8.87 -21.05
C GLY A 40 1.81 9.51 -20.38
N SER A 41 1.70 10.80 -20.07
CA SER A 41 2.70 11.55 -19.31
C SER A 41 2.32 11.57 -17.82
N PRO A 42 2.90 10.72 -16.98
CA PRO A 42 2.57 10.66 -15.57
C PRO A 42 3.04 11.93 -14.84
N THR A 43 2.23 12.38 -13.88
CA THR A 43 2.69 13.34 -12.87
C THR A 43 3.12 12.54 -11.65
N TRP A 44 4.38 12.70 -11.24
CA TRP A 44 4.95 12.00 -10.10
C TRP A 44 4.85 12.86 -8.85
N THR A 45 4.32 12.27 -7.79
CA THR A 45 4.22 12.91 -6.47
C THR A 45 4.93 12.05 -5.44
N LEU A 46 5.57 12.69 -4.47
CA LEU A 46 6.20 11.98 -3.35
C LEU A 46 5.15 11.17 -2.58
N LEU A 47 5.43 9.88 -2.38
CA LEU A 47 4.58 8.99 -1.59
C LEU A 47 4.69 9.28 -0.09
N SER A 48 5.81 9.87 0.33
CA SER A 48 6.08 10.35 1.68
C SER A 48 7.18 11.43 1.61
N ASP A 49 7.40 12.17 2.70
CA ASP A 49 8.57 13.02 2.86
C ASP A 49 9.84 12.28 2.44
N VAL A 50 10.79 13.01 1.86
CA VAL A 50 12.06 12.48 1.35
C VAL A 50 12.74 11.64 2.44
N LEU A 51 12.77 10.32 2.24
CA LEU A 51 13.29 9.37 3.22
C LEU A 51 14.79 9.18 3.05
N GLN A 52 15.50 9.04 4.17
CA GLN A 52 16.76 8.30 4.15
C GLN A 52 16.37 6.85 3.90
N LEU A 53 16.35 6.45 2.62
CA LEU A 53 15.97 5.09 2.30
C LEU A 53 16.91 4.15 3.04
N SER A 54 18.23 4.30 3.07
CA SER A 54 19.03 3.51 4.03
C SER A 54 19.22 4.22 5.38
N PRO A 55 19.02 3.54 6.53
CA PRO A 55 19.47 4.04 7.83
C PRO A 55 21.00 4.00 7.97
N ASP A 56 21.70 3.28 7.09
CA ASP A 56 23.15 3.23 7.01
C ASP A 56 23.66 4.44 6.22
N GLN A 57 24.44 5.27 6.91
CA GLN A 57 25.03 6.51 6.43
C GLN A 57 26.51 6.34 6.02
N THR A 58 26.89 5.15 5.56
CA THR A 58 28.19 4.92 4.94
C THR A 58 28.07 4.98 3.41
N PRO A 59 29.15 5.27 2.68
CA PRO A 59 29.17 5.08 1.22
C PRO A 59 28.68 3.68 0.83
N LEU A 60 27.93 3.57 -0.26
CA LEU A 60 27.53 2.29 -0.82
C LEU A 60 28.64 1.82 -1.77
N ASP A 61 29.49 0.94 -1.25
CA ASP A 61 30.66 0.41 -1.96
C ASP A 61 30.28 -0.28 -3.28
N ILE A 62 31.24 -0.34 -4.21
CA ILE A 62 31.08 -1.05 -5.47
C ILE A 62 30.69 -2.52 -5.22
N GLY A 63 29.63 -2.97 -5.88
CA GLY A 63 29.16 -4.35 -5.79
C GLY A 63 28.39 -4.67 -4.51
N GLU A 64 28.20 -3.70 -3.60
CA GLU A 64 27.36 -3.87 -2.42
C GLU A 64 25.90 -4.07 -2.83
N ARG A 65 25.26 -5.05 -2.18
CA ARG A 65 23.89 -5.46 -2.46
C ARG A 65 23.08 -5.56 -1.18
N ASP A 66 21.78 -5.46 -1.35
CA ASP A 66 20.74 -5.71 -0.36
C ASP A 66 20.81 -4.79 0.88
N ARG A 67 21.39 -3.59 0.73
CA ARG A 67 21.38 -2.59 1.80
C ARG A 67 19.94 -2.21 2.10
N THR A 68 19.50 -2.56 3.31
CA THR A 68 18.10 -2.43 3.73
C THR A 68 17.67 -0.97 3.70
N ILE A 69 16.42 -0.76 3.27
CA ILE A 69 15.78 0.55 3.38
C ILE A 69 14.86 0.65 4.61
N GLN A 70 14.62 1.87 5.10
CA GLN A 70 13.61 2.17 6.09
C GLN A 70 12.23 1.79 5.55
N ASP A 71 11.48 1.04 6.35
CA ASP A 71 10.10 0.70 6.06
C ASP A 71 9.28 1.99 5.86
N LEU A 72 8.63 2.12 4.70
CA LEU A 72 7.66 3.18 4.45
C LEU A 72 6.26 2.67 4.80
N ILE A 73 5.57 3.38 5.68
CA ILE A 73 4.19 3.06 6.05
C ILE A 73 3.23 3.93 5.24
N TRP A 74 2.61 3.33 4.23
CA TRP A 74 1.63 3.98 3.40
C TRP A 74 0.23 3.87 4.03
N GLY A 75 -0.32 5.04 4.39
CA GLY A 75 -1.69 5.22 4.85
C GLY A 75 -2.01 4.94 6.31
N SER A 76 -1.05 5.19 7.20
CA SER A 76 -1.22 5.02 8.65
C SER A 76 -1.83 6.21 9.41
N GLN A 77 -1.83 7.43 8.86
CA GLN A 77 -2.31 8.62 9.60
C GLN A 77 -2.85 9.76 8.70
N ARG A 78 -2.20 10.08 7.58
CA ARG A 78 -2.51 11.27 6.74
C ARG A 78 -3.08 10.95 5.34
N ASP A 79 -2.91 9.72 4.88
CA ASP A 79 -3.26 9.29 3.52
C ASP A 79 -4.13 8.03 3.57
N SER A 80 -5.45 8.17 3.64
CA SER A 80 -6.29 6.99 3.43
C SER A 80 -6.09 6.50 1.99
N VAL A 81 -5.43 5.35 1.81
CA VAL A 81 -5.16 4.82 0.47
C VAL A 81 -6.41 4.15 -0.08
N SER A 82 -7.06 4.77 -1.06
CA SER A 82 -8.23 4.19 -1.72
C SER A 82 -7.88 2.94 -2.52
N SER A 83 -8.88 2.12 -2.83
CA SER A 83 -8.72 1.11 -3.88
C SER A 83 -8.40 1.80 -5.21
N GLY A 84 -7.53 1.20 -6.01
CA GLY A 84 -7.11 1.75 -7.29
C GLY A 84 -5.79 1.19 -7.78
N THR A 85 -5.43 1.58 -9.00
CA THR A 85 -4.13 1.27 -9.59
C THR A 85 -3.21 2.46 -9.41
N TYR A 86 -2.01 2.17 -8.91
CA TYR A 86 -0.94 3.13 -8.67
C TYR A 86 0.31 2.67 -9.41
N TRP A 87 1.13 3.61 -9.85
CA TRP A 87 2.44 3.33 -10.39
C TRP A 87 3.48 3.92 -9.45
N LEU A 88 4.39 3.09 -8.94
CA LEU A 88 5.44 3.48 -8.02
C LEU A 88 6.80 3.46 -8.72
N ARG A 89 7.67 4.41 -8.43
CA ARG A 89 9.08 4.36 -8.82
C ARG A 89 9.97 4.79 -7.67
N VAL A 90 11.22 4.35 -7.70
CA VAL A 90 12.25 4.79 -6.76
C VAL A 90 13.19 5.73 -7.49
N CYS A 91 13.53 6.85 -6.87
CA CYS A 91 14.51 7.79 -7.40
C CYS A 91 15.67 7.96 -6.41
N ALA A 92 16.88 7.78 -6.93
CA ALA A 92 18.11 8.14 -6.25
C ALA A 92 18.30 9.66 -6.24
N ASP A 93 19.13 10.11 -5.29
CA ASP A 93 19.52 11.50 -5.09
C ASP A 93 18.38 12.52 -5.27
N ALA A 94 17.27 12.33 -4.55
CA ALA A 94 16.05 13.11 -4.69
C ALA A 94 16.21 14.63 -4.43
N LYS A 95 17.36 15.07 -3.91
CA LYS A 95 17.69 16.48 -3.69
C LYS A 95 18.82 17.00 -4.60
N GLY A 96 19.36 16.18 -5.51
CA GLY A 96 20.49 16.57 -6.37
C GLY A 96 21.74 16.91 -5.57
N ALA A 97 21.99 16.19 -4.47
CA ALA A 97 23.11 16.43 -3.58
C ALA A 97 24.44 15.89 -4.13
N ILE A 98 24.40 14.95 -5.08
CA ILE A 98 25.55 14.32 -5.69
C ILE A 98 25.60 14.73 -7.17
N PRO A 99 26.62 15.48 -7.61
CA PRO A 99 26.82 15.73 -9.03
C PRO A 99 27.15 14.44 -9.77
N GLU A 100 26.31 14.08 -10.73
CA GLU A 100 26.43 12.88 -11.53
C GLU A 100 26.67 13.21 -13.00
N LYS A 101 27.19 12.24 -13.76
CA LYS A 101 27.37 12.39 -15.21
C LYS A 101 26.03 12.61 -15.91
N ASN A 102 24.94 12.10 -15.35
CA ASN A 102 23.63 12.09 -15.98
C ASN A 102 22.49 12.22 -14.95
N GLU A 103 22.21 13.42 -14.48
CA GLU A 103 21.16 13.71 -13.48
C GLU A 103 19.74 13.24 -13.84
N ILE A 104 19.48 12.86 -15.09
CA ILE A 104 18.16 12.45 -15.55
C ILE A 104 17.92 10.93 -15.47
N ASN A 105 18.89 10.12 -15.04
CA ASN A 105 18.75 8.65 -14.99
C ASN A 105 18.62 8.06 -13.58
N ASN A 106 18.22 8.87 -12.60
CA ASN A 106 18.19 8.47 -11.19
C ASN A 106 16.93 7.72 -10.77
N CYS A 107 15.89 7.73 -11.61
CA CYS A 107 14.63 7.05 -11.34
C CYS A 107 14.54 5.70 -12.03
N SER A 108 14.05 4.70 -11.30
CA SER A 108 13.75 3.37 -11.82
C SER A 108 12.60 3.40 -12.84
N SER A 109 12.41 2.28 -13.55
CA SER A 109 11.13 1.96 -14.16
C SER A 109 10.03 1.89 -13.09
N SER A 110 8.80 2.14 -13.50
CA SER A 110 7.65 2.08 -12.60
C SER A 110 7.17 0.65 -12.37
N LEU A 111 6.76 0.34 -11.15
CA LEU A 111 6.00 -0.84 -10.76
C LEU A 111 4.51 -0.50 -10.68
N GLU A 112 3.66 -1.31 -11.31
CA GLU A 112 2.21 -1.23 -11.12
C GLU A 112 1.81 -1.90 -9.79
N VAL A 113 1.03 -1.20 -8.98
CA VAL A 113 0.51 -1.67 -7.69
C VAL A 113 -0.99 -1.49 -7.68
N VAL A 114 -1.73 -2.59 -7.47
CA VAL A 114 -3.19 -2.58 -7.37
C VAL A 114 -3.58 -2.75 -5.91
N ILE A 115 -4.37 -1.79 -5.41
CA ILE A 115 -4.91 -1.82 -4.06
C ILE A 115 -6.39 -2.15 -4.14
N SER A 116 -6.79 -3.23 -3.48
CA SER A 116 -8.16 -3.72 -3.42
C SER A 116 -8.65 -3.78 -1.99
N ARG A 117 -9.80 -3.15 -1.72
CA ARG A 117 -10.53 -3.26 -0.46
C ARG A 117 -11.84 -4.01 -0.70
N PHE A 118 -12.15 -4.94 0.19
CA PHE A 118 -13.35 -5.77 0.11
C PHE A 118 -14.25 -5.58 1.34
N PRO A 119 -15.59 -5.71 1.18
CA PRO A 119 -16.46 -5.90 2.32
C PRO A 119 -16.17 -7.28 2.94
N ASP A 120 -16.42 -7.41 4.23
CA ASP A 120 -16.28 -8.67 4.97
C ASP A 120 -17.53 -8.84 5.81
N LEU A 121 -18.38 -9.80 5.45
CA LEU A 121 -19.67 -9.99 6.08
C LEU A 121 -19.61 -11.12 7.08
N VAL A 122 -19.82 -10.76 8.34
CA VAL A 122 -19.85 -11.71 9.44
C VAL A 122 -21.22 -11.67 10.11
N VAL A 123 -21.70 -12.85 10.52
CA VAL A 123 -22.86 -12.93 11.41
C VAL A 123 -22.37 -12.49 12.79
N SER A 124 -22.67 -11.25 13.17
CA SER A 124 -22.28 -10.69 14.47
C SER A 124 -23.16 -11.19 15.60
N LYS A 125 -24.37 -11.65 15.27
CA LYS A 125 -25.29 -12.29 16.22
C LYS A 125 -26.05 -13.42 15.55
N ALA A 126 -25.90 -14.63 16.09
CA ALA A 126 -26.66 -15.79 15.64
C ALA A 126 -28.18 -15.56 15.77
N PRO A 127 -29.00 -16.24 14.96
CA PRO A 127 -30.44 -16.19 15.08
C PRO A 127 -30.92 -16.51 16.50
N VAL A 128 -31.56 -15.55 17.15
CA VAL A 128 -32.21 -15.71 18.46
C VAL A 128 -33.72 -15.67 18.26
N PRO A 129 -34.47 -16.66 18.76
CA PRO A 129 -35.93 -16.67 18.69
C PRO A 129 -36.51 -15.44 19.39
N VAL A 130 -37.53 -14.81 18.79
CA VAL A 130 -38.25 -13.70 19.43
C VAL A 130 -39.19 -14.21 20.54
N GLN A 131 -39.61 -15.47 20.44
CA GLN A 131 -40.34 -16.20 21.49
C GLN A 131 -39.68 -17.55 21.74
N ALA A 132 -39.61 -17.93 23.02
CA ALA A 132 -39.18 -19.26 23.46
C ALA A 132 -40.41 -20.12 23.78
N GLY A 133 -40.41 -21.40 23.37
CA GLY A 133 -41.48 -22.33 23.71
C GLY A 133 -41.64 -23.50 22.73
N GLU A 134 -42.61 -24.36 23.02
CA GLU A 134 -43.07 -25.44 22.13
C GLU A 134 -43.67 -24.87 20.84
N LEU A 135 -43.20 -25.35 19.70
CA LEU A 135 -43.73 -24.96 18.40
C LEU A 135 -44.84 -25.93 17.98
N THR A 136 -46.05 -25.41 17.85
CA THR A 136 -47.17 -26.17 17.29
C THR A 136 -47.24 -26.00 15.78
N GLN A 137 -47.68 -27.04 15.06
CA GLN A 137 -47.83 -26.98 13.61
C GLN A 137 -48.77 -25.83 13.20
N GLY A 138 -48.34 -25.01 12.24
CA GLY A 138 -49.07 -23.81 11.82
C GLY A 138 -48.75 -22.55 12.62
N ALA A 139 -47.92 -22.62 13.67
CA ALA A 139 -47.44 -21.44 14.38
C ALA A 139 -46.44 -20.63 13.53
N VAL A 140 -46.47 -19.30 13.69
CA VAL A 140 -45.48 -18.40 13.10
C VAL A 140 -44.29 -18.28 14.04
N TYR A 141 -43.12 -18.70 13.58
CA TYR A 141 -41.87 -18.58 14.32
C TYR A 141 -41.05 -17.43 13.76
N THR A 142 -40.60 -16.53 14.63
CA THR A 142 -39.76 -15.38 14.25
C THR A 142 -38.46 -15.42 15.03
N PHE A 143 -37.38 -14.99 14.40
CA PHE A 143 -36.07 -14.83 15.00
C PHE A 143 -35.45 -13.52 14.53
N THR A 144 -34.43 -13.07 15.25
CA THR A 144 -33.58 -11.94 14.86
C THR A 144 -32.13 -12.39 14.81
N GLY A 145 -31.37 -11.84 13.88
CA GLY A 145 -29.93 -12.04 13.78
C GLY A 145 -29.30 -10.79 13.17
N ASP A 146 -28.04 -10.55 13.50
CA ASP A 146 -27.32 -9.37 13.05
C ASP A 146 -26.20 -9.77 12.09
N ILE A 147 -26.11 -9.05 10.97
CA ILE A 147 -25.02 -9.15 10.00
C ILE A 147 -24.24 -7.84 10.06
N GLN A 148 -22.93 -7.94 10.22
CA GLN A 148 -22.03 -6.80 10.26
C GLN A 148 -21.08 -6.86 9.06
N ASN A 149 -20.90 -5.72 8.39
CA ASN A 149 -19.76 -5.55 7.48
C ASN A 149 -18.54 -5.13 8.31
N ALA A 150 -17.64 -6.06 8.58
CA ALA A 150 -16.33 -5.85 9.21
C ALA A 150 -15.24 -5.41 8.21
N GLY A 151 -15.58 -5.34 6.92
CA GLY A 151 -14.64 -5.01 5.84
C GLY A 151 -14.34 -3.52 5.68
N GLN A 152 -13.58 -3.20 4.64
CA GLN A 152 -13.01 -1.87 4.42
C GLN A 152 -13.71 -1.04 3.33
N THR A 153 -14.74 -1.61 2.70
CA THR A 153 -15.60 -0.90 1.74
C THR A 153 -17.06 -1.25 2.01
N SER A 154 -17.95 -0.34 1.63
CA SER A 154 -19.39 -0.61 1.58
C SER A 154 -19.69 -1.70 0.57
N ILE A 155 -20.78 -2.43 0.83
CA ILE A 155 -21.35 -3.35 -0.14
C ILE A 155 -22.05 -2.48 -1.20
N VAL A 156 -21.52 -2.47 -2.40
CA VAL A 156 -22.18 -1.91 -3.59
C VAL A 156 -22.42 -3.09 -4.52
N SER A 157 -23.54 -3.76 -4.29
CA SER A 157 -24.06 -4.80 -5.19
C SER A 157 -25.27 -4.22 -5.92
N PRO A 158 -25.33 -4.27 -7.26
CA PRO A 158 -26.55 -3.96 -8.01
C PRO A 158 -27.64 -5.01 -7.77
N ASP A 159 -27.25 -6.22 -7.34
CA ASP A 159 -28.16 -7.30 -6.99
C ASP A 159 -28.51 -7.26 -5.49
N SER A 160 -29.75 -7.65 -5.17
CA SER A 160 -30.26 -7.70 -3.79
C SER A 160 -29.36 -8.55 -2.88
N PHE A 161 -29.11 -8.07 -1.67
CA PHE A 161 -28.39 -8.82 -0.64
C PHE A 161 -29.19 -10.07 -0.22
N ASN A 162 -28.70 -11.26 -0.60
CA ASN A 162 -29.34 -12.53 -0.27
C ASN A 162 -28.79 -13.08 1.04
N SER A 163 -29.64 -13.15 2.07
CA SER A 163 -29.35 -13.89 3.31
C SER A 163 -30.01 -15.27 3.25
N ARG A 164 -29.27 -16.31 3.61
CA ARG A 164 -29.81 -17.67 3.74
C ARG A 164 -29.77 -18.09 5.21
N PHE A 165 -30.90 -18.59 5.68
CA PHE A 165 -30.99 -19.34 6.92
C PHE A 165 -30.94 -20.83 6.55
N LEU A 166 -30.01 -21.58 7.16
CA LEU A 166 -29.89 -23.03 7.01
C LEU A 166 -30.67 -23.75 8.10
#